data_AF-A0A3C1ID77-F1
#
_entry.id   AF-A0A3C1ID77-F1
#
_cell.length_a   1.000
_cell.length_b   1.000
_cell.length_c   1.000
_cell.angle_alpha   90.00
_cell.angle_beta   90.00
_cell.angle_gamma   90.00
#
_symmetry.space_group_name_H-M   'P 1'
#
loop_
_entity.id
_entity.type
_entity.pdbx_description
1 polymer ?
#
loop_
_entity_poly.entity_id
_entity_poly.type
_entity_poly.pdbx_seq_one_letter_code
_entity_poly.pdbx_strand_id
1 'polypeptide(L)' 'ATNHRALALWQRAGFDVVGRLPGAFKHPTQGYVDALVLYQTL' A
#
# COMPACT_ATOMS: atom_id res chain seq x y z
N ALA A 1 3.15 -7.98 -3.14
CA ALA A 1 2.18 -7.01 -2.59
C ALA A 1 0.83 -7.69 -2.48
N THR A 2 0.37 -8.01 -1.27
CA THR A 2 -0.71 -8.99 -1.04
C THR A 2 -2.11 -8.34 -0.99
N ASN A 3 -2.20 -7.03 -1.24
CA ASN A 3 -3.39 -6.21 -0.93
C ASN A 3 -4.06 -5.55 -2.15
N HIS A 4 -4.07 -6.25 -3.30
CA HIS A 4 -4.58 -5.73 -4.58
C HIS A 4 -6.03 -5.22 -4.51
N ARG A 5 -6.89 -5.84 -3.68
CA ARG A 5 -8.29 -5.39 -3.50
C ARG A 5 -8.38 -4.03 -2.81
N ALA A 6 -7.56 -3.80 -1.78
CA ALA A 6 -7.54 -2.52 -1.08
C ALA A 6 -7.03 -1.40 -2.00
N LEU A 7 -5.99 -1.67 -2.81
CA LEU A 7 -5.48 -0.71 -3.79
C LEU A 7 -6.56 -0.25 -4.78
N ALA A 8 -7.33 -1.18 -5.33
CA ALA A 8 -8.40 -0.84 -6.26
C ALA A 8 -9.49 0.03 -5.62
N LEU A 9 -9.79 -0.16 -4.33
CA LEU A 9 -10.73 0.67 -3.59
C LEU A 9 -10.18 2.10 -3.42
N TRP A 10 -8.94 2.23 -2.95
CA TRP A 10 -8.30 3.53 -2.72
C TRP A 10 -8.10 4.31 -4.02
N GLN A 11 -7.73 3.64 -5.11
CA GLN A 11 -7.63 4.27 -6.43
C GLN A 11 -8.98 4.83 -6.90
N ARG A 12 -10.08 4.08 -6.70
CA ARG A 12 -11.43 4.58 -6.99
C ARG A 12 -11.84 5.74 -6.09
N ALA A 13 -11.33 5.78 -4.87
CA ALA A 13 -11.54 6.91 -3.96
C ALA A 13 -10.67 8.12 -4.29
N GLY A 14 -9.80 8.05 -5.30
CA GLY A 14 -8.95 9.15 -5.77
C GLY A 14 -7.57 9.24 -5.12
N PHE A 15 -7.09 8.15 -4.51
CA PHE A 15 -5.73 8.04 -4.00
C PHE A 15 -4.79 7.44 -5.05
N ASP A 16 -3.61 8.04 -5.20
CA ASP A 16 -2.53 7.54 -6.03
C ASP A 16 -1.38 6.97 -5.21
N VAL A 17 -0.69 5.98 -5.77
CA VAL A 17 0.53 5.43 -5.16
C VAL A 17 1.69 6.38 -5.45
N VAL A 18 2.22 7.01 -4.42
CA VAL A 18 3.35 7.96 -4.53
C VAL A 18 4.69 7.33 -4.17
N GLY A 19 4.70 6.13 -3.61
CA GLY A 19 5.94 5.43 -3.29
C GLY A 19 5.75 4.05 -2.67
N ARG A 20 6.87 3.35 -2.53
CA ARG A 20 6.98 2.03 -1.89
C ARG A 20 8.10 2.07 -0.87
N LEU A 21 7.81 1.61 0.34
CA LEU A 21 8.76 1.51 1.43
C LEU A 21 9.11 0.02 1.65
N PRO A 22 10.34 -0.40 1.32
CA PRO A 22 10.73 -1.80 1.46
C PRO A 22 10.81 -2.20 2.93
N GLY A 23 10.27 -3.38 3.27
CA GLY A 23 10.32 -3.94 4.62
C GLY A 23 9.66 -3.14 5.74
N ALA A 24 8.78 -2.19 5.40
CA ALA A 24 8.18 -1.27 6.35
C ALA A 24 7.14 -1.91 7.31
N PHE A 25 6.63 -3.10 6.99
CA PHE A 25 5.64 -3.79 7.81
C PHE A 25 6.10 -5.21 8.17
N LYS A 26 6.04 -5.57 9.45
CA LYS A 26 6.35 -6.94 9.90
C LYS A 26 5.10 -7.80 9.87
N HIS A 27 4.93 -8.54 8.78
CA HIS A 27 3.82 -9.48 8.63
C HIS A 27 4.03 -10.72 9.52
N PRO A 28 3.01 -11.18 10.27
CA PRO A 28 3.13 -12.29 11.21
C PRO A 28 3.66 -13.60 10.59
N THR A 29 3.33 -13.86 9.32
CA THR A 29 3.71 -15.09 8.62
C THR A 29 4.67 -14.90 7.45
N GLN A 30 4.86 -13.65 6.98
CA GLN A 30 5.64 -13.37 5.76
C GLN A 30 6.92 -12.57 6.04
N GLY A 31 7.21 -12.26 7.31
CA GLY A 31 8.35 -11.45 7.68
C GLY A 31 8.16 -9.98 7.29
N TYR A 32 9.26 -9.27 7.02
CA TYR A 32 9.18 -7.88 6.58
C TYR A 32 8.66 -7.80 5.14
N VAL A 33 7.58 -7.07 4.96
CA VAL A 33 6.94 -6.83 3.67
C VAL A 33 6.87 -5.34 3.38
N ASP A 34 6.78 -5.03 2.10
CA ASP A 34 6.79 -3.66 1.64
C ASP A 34 5.43 -2.99 1.84
N ALA A 35 5.47 -1.72 2.23
CA ALA A 35 4.29 -0.87 2.30
C ALA A 35 4.21 0.05 1.08
N LEU A 36 2.98 0.38 0.68
CA LEU A 36 2.72 1.39 -0.34
C LEU A 36 2.25 2.67 0.35
N VAL A 37 2.76 3.80 -0.11
CA VAL A 37 2.31 5.12 0.31
C VAL A 37 1.28 5.59 -0.69
N LEU A 38 0.06 5.83 -0.22
CA LEU A 38 -1.05 6.36 -1.01
C LEU A 38 -1.30 7.82 -0.60
N TYR A 39 -1.57 8.68 -1.57
CA TYR A 39 -1.81 10.11 -1.37
C TYR A 39 -2.95 10.59 -2.25
N GLN A 40 -3.75 11.51 -1.74
CA GLN A 40 -4.83 12.20 -2.45
C GLN A 40 -4.72 13.70 -2.15
N THR A 41 -4.79 14.52 -3.18
CA THR A 41 -4.93 15.98 -3.05
C THR A 41 -6.41 16.34 -2.80
N LEU A 42 -6.65 17.36 -1.97
CA LEU A 42 -7.99 17.87 -1.61
C LEU A 42 -8.73 18.49 -2.80
#